data_AF-A0A7S0SUK7-F1
#
_entry.id   AF-A0A7S0SUK7-F1
#
_cell.length_a   1.000
_cell.length_b   1.000
_cell.length_c   1.000
_cell.angle_alpha   90.00
_cell.angle_beta   90.00
_cell.angle_gamma   90.00
#
_symmetry.space_group_name_H-M   'P 1'
#
loop_
_entity.id
_entity.type
_entity.pdbx_description
1 polymer ?
#
loop_
_entity_poly.entity_id
_entity_poly.type
_entity_poly.pdbx_seq_one_letter_code
_entity_poly.pdbx_strand_id
1 'polypeptide(L)'
;MSLSSLVAAPLCATPPLAARGHRHHRRSCVRVHAARPPSGPAGDDGKGGQPKKQRYEVKVSTPPERSLGIHTLPKNVGCGETIEVLNRYFVVDRVNYHYKLEYGKYRRDASRLYVEEATRYLLNKHLNSLLAQDPAESLGERMQEGGERRVGDV
;
A
#
# COMPACT_ATOMS: atom_id res chain seq x y z
N MET A 1 24.42 9.92 -65.47
CA MET A 1 24.42 9.02 -66.65
C MET A 1 25.44 7.92 -66.40
N SER A 2 25.17 6.72 -66.92
CA SER A 2 25.98 5.49 -66.81
C SER A 2 25.88 4.72 -65.48
N LEU A 3 25.70 3.41 -65.38
CA LEU A 3 25.08 2.31 -66.17
C LEU A 3 25.43 1.04 -65.35
N SER A 4 24.52 0.05 -65.30
CA SER A 4 24.82 -1.40 -65.34
C SER A 4 25.63 -2.05 -64.19
N SER A 5 25.39 -3.26 -63.68
CA SER A 5 24.45 -4.35 -63.97
C SER A 5 24.74 -5.56 -63.04
N LEU A 6 23.73 -6.43 -62.83
CA LEU A 6 23.82 -7.92 -62.72
C LEU A 6 24.51 -8.49 -61.44
N VAL A 7 24.15 -9.63 -60.83
CA VAL A 7 23.46 -10.83 -61.32
C VAL A 7 23.02 -11.80 -60.18
N ALA A 8 21.99 -12.62 -60.49
CA ALA A 8 21.64 -13.99 -60.04
C ALA A 8 21.30 -14.37 -58.57
N ALA A 9 19.99 -14.65 -58.32
CA ALA A 9 19.29 -15.96 -58.10
C ALA A 9 19.98 -17.15 -57.37
N PRO A 10 19.27 -18.26 -57.02
CA PRO A 10 17.94 -18.49 -56.41
C PRO A 10 17.99 -19.55 -55.24
N LEU A 11 16.81 -20.02 -54.75
CA LEU A 11 16.49 -21.34 -54.13
C LEU A 11 16.02 -21.35 -52.65
N CYS A 12 14.81 -21.90 -52.46
CA CYS A 12 14.25 -22.74 -51.37
C CYS A 12 12.76 -22.39 -51.21
N ALA A 13 11.77 -23.16 -51.71
CA ALA A 13 11.37 -24.54 -51.44
C ALA A 13 10.72 -24.79 -50.05
N THR A 14 9.44 -25.20 -50.11
CA THR A 14 8.61 -25.96 -49.12
C THR A 14 8.01 -25.24 -47.89
N PRO A 15 6.95 -25.77 -47.23
CA PRO A 15 5.70 -26.41 -47.69
C PRO A 15 4.42 -25.86 -46.95
N PRO A 16 3.19 -26.31 -47.28
CA PRO A 16 1.98 -26.00 -46.51
C PRO A 16 1.67 -27.10 -45.49
N LEU A 17 1.33 -26.78 -44.23
CA LEU A 17 0.79 -27.79 -43.31
C LEU A 17 -0.04 -27.27 -42.12
N ALA A 18 -1.21 -27.90 -41.98
CA ALA A 18 -1.93 -28.26 -40.75
C ALA A 18 -2.60 -27.16 -39.90
N ALA A 19 -3.90 -26.97 -40.18
CA ALA A 19 -4.88 -26.59 -39.17
C ALA A 19 -5.00 -27.70 -38.11
N ARG A 20 -4.54 -27.40 -36.88
CA ARG A 20 -4.72 -28.26 -35.70
C ARG A 20 -6.01 -27.86 -34.98
N GLY A 21 -7.01 -28.74 -35.03
CA GLY A 21 -8.21 -28.64 -34.20
C GLY A 21 -7.86 -28.77 -32.72
N HIS A 22 -8.26 -27.77 -31.91
CA HIS A 22 -8.18 -27.87 -30.46
C HIS A 22 -9.38 -28.66 -29.92
N ARG A 23 -9.11 -29.91 -29.54
CA ARG A 23 -10.00 -30.71 -28.70
C ARG A 23 -10.09 -30.04 -27.33
N HIS A 24 -11.28 -29.59 -26.96
CA HIS A 24 -11.58 -29.15 -25.61
C HIS A 24 -11.51 -30.35 -24.65
N HIS A 25 -10.42 -30.47 -23.89
CA HIS A 25 -10.42 -31.28 -22.69
C HIS A 25 -11.32 -30.60 -21.64
N ARG A 26 -12.56 -31.08 -21.54
CA ARG A 26 -13.42 -30.85 -20.38
C ARG A 26 -12.75 -31.47 -19.16
N ARG A 27 -11.93 -30.68 -18.46
CA ARG A 27 -11.54 -30.98 -17.08
C ARG A 27 -12.79 -30.82 -16.23
N SER A 28 -13.40 -31.94 -15.84
CA SER A 28 -14.44 -31.97 -14.81
C SER A 28 -13.80 -31.58 -13.48
N CYS A 29 -13.85 -30.30 -13.13
CA CYS A 29 -13.53 -29.88 -11.78
C CYS A 29 -14.71 -30.28 -10.88
N VAL A 30 -14.47 -31.24 -10.00
CA VAL A 30 -15.38 -31.53 -8.89
C VAL A 30 -15.40 -30.28 -8.02
N ARG A 31 -16.53 -29.54 -8.03
CA ARG A 31 -16.76 -28.44 -7.11
C ARG A 31 -17.28 -29.01 -5.79
N VAL A 32 -16.42 -29.00 -4.78
CA VAL A 32 -16.84 -29.21 -3.40
C VAL A 32 -17.52 -27.92 -2.93
N HIS A 33 -18.84 -27.95 -2.77
CA HIS A 33 -19.57 -26.90 -2.10
C HIS A 33 -19.40 -27.09 -0.59
N ALA A 34 -18.81 -26.11 0.09
CA ALA A 34 -18.89 -26.06 1.55
C ALA A 34 -20.36 -25.97 1.96
N ALA A 35 -20.77 -26.75 2.96
CA ALA A 35 -22.12 -26.74 3.49
C ALA A 35 -22.49 -25.32 3.97
N ARG A 36 -23.64 -24.83 3.50
CA ARG A 36 -24.18 -23.51 3.85
C ARG A 36 -24.47 -23.46 5.36
N PRO A 37 -23.94 -22.48 6.12
CA PRO A 37 -24.38 -22.28 7.50
C PRO A 37 -25.87 -21.90 7.53
N PRO A 38 -26.62 -22.30 8.59
CA PRO A 38 -28.06 -22.07 8.64
C PRO A 38 -28.38 -20.58 8.61
N SER A 39 -29.41 -20.27 7.81
CA SER A 39 -29.99 -18.95 7.62
C SER A 39 -30.49 -18.36 8.94
N GLY A 40 -29.77 -17.38 9.48
CA GLY A 40 -30.34 -16.40 10.40
C GLY A 40 -31.31 -15.46 9.66
N PRO A 41 -32.27 -14.83 10.36
CA PRO A 41 -33.29 -14.01 9.73
C PRO A 41 -32.68 -12.84 8.97
N ALA A 42 -33.15 -12.68 7.74
CA ALA A 42 -32.76 -11.66 6.79
C ALA A 42 -32.95 -10.26 7.40
N GLY A 43 -31.82 -9.64 7.77
CA GLY A 43 -31.71 -8.20 7.93
C GLY A 43 -31.11 -7.60 6.66
N ASP A 44 -31.99 -6.98 5.87
CA ASP A 44 -31.79 -5.70 5.17
C ASP A 44 -30.42 -5.43 4.51
N ASP A 45 -30.36 -5.72 3.21
CA ASP A 45 -29.74 -4.93 2.15
C ASP A 45 -28.39 -4.20 2.42
N GLY A 46 -27.31 -4.97 2.34
CA GLY A 46 -26.59 -4.99 1.06
C GLY A 46 -26.13 -3.66 0.45
N LYS A 47 -25.47 -2.78 1.19
CA LYS A 47 -24.46 -1.87 0.61
C LYS A 47 -23.13 -2.03 1.36
N GLY A 48 -22.35 -3.04 0.97
CA GLY A 48 -20.93 -3.10 1.30
C GLY A 48 -20.24 -1.86 0.74
N GLY A 49 -20.17 -0.80 1.55
CA GLY A 49 -19.64 0.49 1.16
C GLY A 49 -18.18 0.32 0.78
N GLN A 50 -17.89 0.37 -0.52
CA GLN A 50 -16.52 0.37 -1.01
C GLN A 50 -15.75 1.48 -0.27
N PRO A 51 -14.54 1.19 0.26
CA PRO A 51 -13.78 2.17 1.00
C PRO A 51 -13.57 3.39 0.11
N LYS A 52 -14.01 4.56 0.61
CA LYS A 52 -13.91 5.82 -0.12
C LYS A 52 -12.43 6.03 -0.49
N LYS A 53 -12.15 6.22 -1.78
CA LYS A 53 -10.79 6.44 -2.28
C LYS A 53 -10.44 7.92 -2.15
N GLN A 54 -9.23 8.23 -1.71
CA GLN A 54 -8.71 9.59 -1.55
C GLN A 54 -7.33 9.68 -2.23
N ARG A 55 -7.02 10.87 -2.78
CA ARG A 55 -5.70 11.14 -3.36
C ARG A 55 -4.73 11.59 -2.28
N TYR A 56 -3.54 11.00 -2.29
CA TYR A 56 -2.44 11.32 -1.37
C TYR A 56 -1.17 11.60 -2.14
N GLU A 57 -0.44 12.64 -1.76
CA GLU A 57 0.94 12.87 -2.19
C GLU A 57 1.86 12.00 -1.33
N VAL A 58 2.52 11.01 -1.93
CA VAL A 58 3.36 10.04 -1.21
C VAL A 58 4.82 10.48 -1.27
N LYS A 59 5.48 10.52 -0.11
CA LYS A 59 6.89 10.91 0.06
C LYS A 59 7.64 9.87 0.88
N VAL A 60 8.85 9.54 0.45
CA VAL A 60 9.78 8.72 1.22
C VAL A 60 10.38 9.58 2.34
N SER A 61 10.25 9.13 3.60
CA SER A 61 10.80 9.84 4.76
C SER A 61 12.30 9.61 4.94
N THR A 62 12.84 8.51 4.41
CA THR A 62 14.26 8.18 4.53
C THR A 62 15.11 9.26 3.85
N PRO A 63 16.05 9.91 4.56
CA PRO A 63 16.92 10.92 3.96
C PRO A 63 17.77 10.32 2.82
N PRO A 64 17.90 10.99 1.67
CA PRO A 64 17.22 12.22 1.25
C PRO A 64 15.74 11.99 0.90
N GLU A 65 14.86 12.91 1.31
CA GLU A 65 13.42 12.80 1.03
C GLU A 65 13.13 12.79 -0.48
N ARG A 66 12.29 11.85 -0.93
CA ARG A 66 11.92 11.69 -2.34
C ARG A 66 10.41 11.67 -2.50
N SER A 67 9.88 12.39 -3.48
CA SER A 67 8.45 12.36 -3.78
C SER A 67 8.15 11.22 -4.76
N LEU A 68 7.26 10.30 -4.38
CA LEU A 68 6.81 9.18 -5.22
C LEU A 68 5.60 9.54 -6.09
N GLY A 69 5.07 10.75 -5.93
CA GLY A 69 3.94 11.28 -6.69
C GLY A 69 2.59 11.14 -5.98
N ILE A 70 1.51 11.38 -6.71
CA ILE A 70 0.15 11.37 -6.19
C ILE A 70 -0.49 10.00 -6.48
N HIS A 71 -0.89 9.30 -5.43
CA HIS A 71 -1.51 7.97 -5.50
C HIS A 71 -2.92 7.98 -4.94
N THR A 72 -3.80 7.18 -5.54
CA THR A 72 -5.18 7.01 -5.07
C THR A 72 -5.25 5.80 -4.17
N LEU A 73 -5.40 6.04 -2.87
CA LEU A 73 -5.41 5.02 -1.83
C LEU A 73 -6.75 5.02 -1.09
N PRO A 74 -7.13 3.94 -0.39
CA PRO A 74 -8.31 3.98 0.46
C PRO A 74 -8.16 5.05 1.54
N LYS A 75 -9.26 5.72 1.90
CA LYS A 75 -9.24 6.77 2.94
C LYS A 75 -8.88 6.24 4.33
N ASN A 76 -8.94 4.92 4.51
CA ASN A 76 -8.67 4.25 5.77
C ASN A 76 -7.17 4.01 6.01
N VAL A 77 -6.28 4.49 5.12
CA VAL A 77 -4.84 4.29 5.29
C VAL A 77 -4.32 4.98 6.56
N GLY A 78 -3.89 4.16 7.53
CA GLY A 78 -3.25 4.57 8.77
C GLY A 78 -1.73 4.36 8.79
N CYS A 79 -1.11 4.74 9.91
CA CYS A 79 0.30 4.43 10.19
C CYS A 79 0.50 2.92 10.37
N GLY A 80 1.64 2.40 9.92
CA GLY A 80 1.97 0.97 9.98
C GLY A 80 1.35 0.12 8.87
N GLU A 81 0.51 0.69 8.01
CA GLU A 81 -0.02 -0.03 6.85
C GLU A 81 1.02 -0.21 5.76
N THR A 82 0.93 -1.33 5.05
CA THR A 82 1.77 -1.60 3.88
C THR A 82 1.04 -1.16 2.62
N ILE A 83 1.68 -0.32 1.83
CA ILE A 83 1.20 0.14 0.53
C ILE A 83 2.15 -0.28 -0.58
N GLU A 84 1.58 -0.53 -1.76
CA GLU A 84 2.35 -0.81 -2.97
C GLU A 84 2.36 0.42 -3.87
N VAL A 85 3.55 0.94 -4.15
CA VAL A 85 3.78 2.12 -5.00
C VAL A 85 4.93 1.82 -5.95
N LEU A 86 4.74 2.02 -7.26
CA LEU A 86 5.77 1.79 -8.28
C LEU A 86 6.44 0.39 -8.17
N ASN A 87 5.62 -0.65 -7.92
CA ASN A 87 6.04 -2.05 -7.75
C ASN A 87 7.01 -2.27 -6.58
N ARG A 88 6.98 -1.40 -5.57
CA ARG A 88 7.73 -1.53 -4.32
C ARG A 88 6.79 -1.44 -3.14
N TYR A 89 7.16 -2.13 -2.06
CA TYR A 89 6.42 -2.14 -0.82
C TYR A 89 6.96 -1.09 0.12
N PHE A 90 6.08 -0.23 0.59
CA PHE A 90 6.36 0.80 1.57
C PHE A 90 5.46 0.63 2.78
N VAL A 91 5.95 1.00 3.95
CA VAL A 91 5.18 1.08 5.18
C VAL A 91 4.92 2.54 5.49
N VAL A 92 3.67 2.87 5.83
CA VAL A 92 3.28 4.23 6.19
C VAL A 92 3.86 4.58 7.56
N ASP A 93 4.71 5.60 7.60
CA ASP A 93 5.25 6.16 8.84
C ASP A 93 4.24 7.11 9.47
N ARG A 94 3.83 8.14 8.71
CA ARG A 94 2.92 9.20 9.18
C ARG A 94 1.99 9.73 8.10
N VAL A 95 0.80 10.13 8.51
CA VAL A 95 -0.26 10.69 7.67
C VAL A 95 -0.48 12.16 8.03
N ASN A 96 -0.17 13.07 7.10
CA ASN A 96 -0.31 14.51 7.32
C ASN A 96 -1.50 15.07 6.53
N TYR A 97 -2.44 15.69 7.24
CA TYR A 97 -3.56 16.43 6.65
C TYR A 97 -3.30 17.93 6.75
N HIS A 98 -3.15 18.60 5.61
CA HIS A 98 -3.03 20.05 5.55
C HIS A 98 -4.41 20.68 5.43
N TYR A 99 -4.68 21.65 6.31
CA TYR A 99 -5.90 22.45 6.29
C TYR A 99 -5.54 23.91 6.05
N LYS A 100 -6.39 24.58 5.29
CA LYS A 100 -6.30 26.00 4.98
C LYS A 100 -7.55 26.69 5.49
N LEU A 101 -7.39 27.89 6.05
CA LEU A 101 -8.51 28.71 6.50
C LEU A 101 -9.10 29.47 5.31
N GLU A 102 -10.37 29.21 4.97
CA GLU A 102 -11.09 29.85 3.88
C GLU A 102 -12.46 30.33 4.38
N TYR A 103 -12.73 31.64 4.23
CA TYR A 103 -14.01 32.25 4.62
C TYR A 103 -14.48 31.89 6.04
N GLY A 104 -13.55 31.92 7.00
CA GLY A 104 -13.82 31.60 8.41
C GLY A 104 -13.99 30.10 8.71
N LYS A 105 -13.68 29.19 7.77
CA LYS A 105 -13.77 27.73 7.97
C LYS A 105 -12.50 27.03 7.50
N TYR A 106 -12.04 26.03 8.26
CA TYR A 106 -10.92 25.20 7.84
C TYR A 106 -11.35 24.20 6.76
N ARG A 107 -10.70 24.25 5.60
CA ARG A 107 -10.88 23.34 4.47
C ARG A 107 -9.64 22.49 4.31
N ARG A 108 -9.81 21.20 3.98
CA ARG A 108 -8.68 20.30 3.73
C ARG A 108 -8.11 20.62 2.35
N ASP A 109 -6.84 20.96 2.30
CA ASP A 109 -6.14 21.39 1.09
C ASP A 109 -5.35 20.21 0.48
N ALA A 110 -4.41 19.65 1.25
CA ALA A 110 -3.57 18.54 0.81
C ALA A 110 -3.57 17.38 1.82
N SER A 111 -3.40 16.16 1.32
CA SER A 111 -3.16 14.96 2.14
C SER A 111 -1.85 14.34 1.71
N ARG A 112 -0.90 14.25 2.64
CA ARG A 112 0.46 13.75 2.41
C ARG A 112 0.69 12.48 3.20
N LEU A 113 1.28 11.47 2.57
CA LEU A 113 1.71 10.24 3.22
C LEU A 113 3.23 10.20 3.20
N TYR A 114 3.81 10.03 4.38
CA TYR A 114 5.23 9.76 4.53
C TYR A 114 5.41 8.28 4.74
N VAL A 115 6.29 7.68 3.96
CA VAL A 115 6.45 6.24 3.89
C VAL A 115 7.92 5.86 3.93
N GLU A 116 8.19 4.69 4.48
CA GLU A 116 9.51 4.06 4.46
C GLU A 116 9.47 2.82 3.58
N GLU A 117 10.59 2.47 2.95
CA GLU A 117 10.70 1.16 2.30
C GLU A 117 10.50 0.06 3.36
N ALA A 118 9.75 -1.01 3.01
CA ALA A 118 9.40 -2.06 3.97
C ALA A 118 10.64 -2.71 4.62
N THR A 119 11.73 -2.85 3.87
CA THR A 119 13.02 -3.35 4.35
C THR A 119 13.62 -2.42 5.41
N ARG A 120 13.62 -1.11 5.16
CA ARG A 120 14.12 -0.10 6.09
C ARG A 120 13.30 -0.08 7.39
N TYR A 121 11.97 -0.10 7.27
CA TYR A 121 11.07 -0.12 8.41
C TYR A 121 11.36 -1.33 9.32
N LEU A 122 11.54 -2.52 8.74
CA LEU A 122 11.84 -3.73 9.49
C LEU A 122 13.18 -3.64 10.22
N LEU A 123 14.22 -3.14 9.55
CA LEU A 123 15.55 -2.95 10.15
C LEU A 123 15.49 -1.96 11.30
N ASN A 124 14.87 -0.80 11.09
CA ASN A 124 14.70 0.22 12.13
C ASN A 124 13.94 -0.34 13.33
N LYS A 125 12.85 -1.08 13.10
CA LYS A 125 12.07 -1.73 14.17
C LYS A 125 12.91 -2.71 14.99
N HIS A 126 13.75 -3.52 14.33
CA HIS A 126 14.64 -4.45 15.03
C HIS A 126 15.70 -3.72 15.84
N LEU A 127 16.36 -2.72 15.26
CA LEU A 127 17.37 -1.91 15.96
C LEU A 127 16.78 -1.19 17.17
N ASN A 128 15.62 -0.57 17.03
CA ASN A 128 14.92 0.10 18.13
C ASN A 128 14.56 -0.89 19.25
N SER A 129 14.18 -2.13 18.91
CA SER A 129 13.89 -3.15 19.91
C SER A 129 15.12 -3.56 20.72
N LEU A 130 16.31 -3.55 20.13
CA LEU A 130 17.55 -3.85 20.84
C LEU A 130 17.96 -2.69 21.74
N LEU A 131 17.89 -1.45 21.23
CA LEU A 131 18.25 -0.25 21.99
C LEU A 131 17.30 0.00 23.18
N ALA A 132 16.02 -0.34 23.04
CA ALA A 132 15.05 -0.23 24.13
C ALA A 132 15.34 -1.19 25.31
N GLN A 133 16.18 -2.21 25.11
CA GLN A 133 16.55 -3.18 26.14
C GLN A 133 17.79 -2.77 26.93
N ASP A 134 18.56 -1.77 26.47
CA ASP A 134 19.73 -1.28 27.20
C ASP A 134 19.27 -0.40 28.38
N PRO A 135 19.42 -0.86 29.64
CA PRO A 135 18.84 -0.21 30.82
C PRO A 135 19.61 1.03 31.28
N ALA A 136 20.48 1.62 30.44
CA ALA A 136 21.35 2.71 30.85
C ALA A 136 20.60 4.00 31.26
N GLU A 137 19.28 4.09 31.03
CA GLU A 137 18.42 5.21 31.44
C GLU A 137 17.37 4.87 32.52
N SER A 138 17.32 3.64 33.06
CA SER A 138 16.33 3.27 34.10
C SER A 138 16.58 3.91 35.48
N LEU A 139 17.47 4.91 35.57
CA LEU A 139 17.79 5.69 36.78
C LEU A 139 17.20 7.11 36.77
N GLY A 140 16.50 7.53 35.71
CA GLY A 140 15.98 8.90 35.56
C GLY A 140 14.55 9.16 36.04
N GLU A 141 13.67 8.15 36.07
CA GLU A 141 12.24 8.35 36.33
C GLU A 141 11.78 7.69 37.63
N ARG A 142 12.18 8.28 38.76
CA ARG A 142 11.50 8.06 40.05
C ARG A 142 11.35 9.36 40.86
N MET A 143 11.02 10.45 40.17
CA MET A 143 10.59 11.71 40.78
C MET A 143 9.37 12.25 40.04
N GLN A 144 8.18 11.81 40.43
CA GLN A 144 6.93 12.58 40.35
C GLN A 144 5.76 11.77 40.94
N GLU A 145 5.69 11.68 42.27
CA GLU A 145 4.41 11.55 42.98
C GLU A 145 4.46 12.50 44.16
N GLY A 146 3.96 13.72 43.93
CA GLY A 146 3.85 14.75 44.95
C GLY A 146 2.88 15.82 44.46
N GLY A 147 1.58 15.66 44.75
CA GLY A 147 0.62 16.64 44.29
C GLY A 147 -0.87 16.43 44.57
N GLU A 148 -1.29 15.63 45.55
CA GLU A 148 -2.71 15.58 45.92
C GLU A 148 -2.99 16.52 47.11
N ARG A 149 -3.20 17.80 46.82
CA ARG A 149 -3.81 18.74 47.80
C ARG A 149 -5.32 18.57 47.73
N ARG A 150 -5.88 17.83 48.69
CA ARG A 150 -7.31 17.93 49.01
C ARG A 150 -7.59 19.33 49.53
N VAL A 151 -8.40 20.09 48.81
CA VAL A 151 -9.08 21.28 49.34
C VAL A 151 -10.57 20.97 49.30
N GLY A 152 -11.21 20.95 50.47
CA GLY A 152 -12.66 20.80 50.56
C GLY A 152 -13.10 20.29 51.93
N ASP A 153 -12.94 21.11 52.96
CA ASP A 153 -13.74 21.04 54.18
C ASP A 153 -14.09 22.47 54.61
N VAL A 154 -15.32 22.61 55.13
CA VAL A 154 -16.14 23.79 55.48
C VAL A 154 -17.16 24.20 54.42
#